data_AF-A0A537VJC4-F1
#
_entry.id   AF-A0A537VJC4-F1
#
_cell.length_a   1.000
_cell.length_b   1.000
_cell.length_c   1.000
_cell.angle_alpha   90.00
_cell.angle_beta   90.00
_cell.angle_gamma   90.00
#
_symmetry.space_group_name_H-M   'P 1'
#
loop_
_entity.id
_entity.type
_entity.pdbx_description
1 polymer ?
#
loop_
_entity_poly.entity_id
_entity_poly.type
_entity_poly.pdbx_seq_one_letter_code
_entity_poly.pdbx_strand_id
1 'polypeptide(L)' 'MNALRGKNVRFEGEVSDVPGYGRFVSFRDPDDNLLQIFERAKGGHH' A
#
# COMPACT_ATOMS: atom_id res chain seq x y z
N MET A 1 5.70 -1.54 -6.14
CA MET A 1 6.33 -1.36 -4.81
C MET A 1 7.81 -0.97 -4.84
N ASN A 2 8.52 -1.06 -5.97
CA ASN A 2 9.95 -0.67 -6.04
C ASN A 2 10.21 0.85 -5.90
N ALA A 3 9.22 1.71 -6.19
CA ALA A 3 9.37 3.16 -6.19
C ALA A 3 9.52 3.80 -4.78
N LEU A 4 9.11 3.10 -3.72
CA LEU A 4 9.22 3.59 -2.34
C LEU A 4 10.49 3.09 -1.62
N ARG A 5 11.19 2.10 -2.19
CA ARG A 5 12.49 1.66 -1.66
C ARG A 5 13.50 2.81 -1.80
N GLY A 6 14.06 3.25 -0.68
CA GLY A 6 15.00 4.37 -0.63
C GLY A 6 14.35 5.74 -0.39
N LYS A 7 13.02 5.80 -0.21
CA LYS A 7 12.36 6.96 0.41
C LYS A 7 12.36 6.77 1.92
N ASN A 8 12.50 7.85 2.69
CA ASN A 8 12.50 7.82 4.16
C ASN A 8 11.09 7.55 4.72
N VAL A 9 10.52 6.41 4.34
CA VAL A 9 9.17 5.97 4.70
C VAL A 9 9.26 4.75 5.62
N ARG A 10 8.35 4.65 6.59
CA ARG A 10 8.25 3.51 7.49
C ARG A 10 7.04 2.67 7.13
N PHE A 11 7.25 1.43 6.74
CA PHE A 11 6.12 0.51 6.52
C PHE A 11 5.53 0.07 7.85
N GLU A 12 4.20 0.10 7.96
CA GLU A 12 3.49 -0.27 9.19
C GLU A 12 3.10 -1.76 9.23
N GLY A 13 3.50 -2.54 8.20
CA GLY A 13 3.21 -3.97 8.12
C GLY A 13 3.50 -4.56 6.74
N GLU A 14 3.06 -5.80 6.56
CA GLU A 14 3.12 -6.50 5.28
C GLU A 14 1.97 -6.10 4.34
N VAL A 15 2.09 -6.52 3.09
CA VAL A 15 1.01 -6.34 2.10
C VAL A 15 -0.20 -7.14 2.55
N SER A 16 -1.35 -6.49 2.62
CA SER A 16 -2.62 -7.11 3.04
C SER A 16 -3.53 -7.31 1.84
N ASP A 17 -4.02 -8.53 1.64
CA ASP A 17 -4.99 -8.86 0.61
C ASP A 17 -6.43 -8.65 1.10
N VAL A 18 -7.26 -8.04 0.25
CA VAL A 18 -8.70 -7.85 0.45
C VAL A 18 -9.43 -8.67 -0.61
N PRO A 19 -9.99 -9.84 -0.26
CA PRO A 19 -10.62 -10.76 -1.21
C PRO A 19 -11.67 -10.06 -2.08
N GLY A 20 -11.54 -10.18 -3.41
CA GLY A 20 -12.45 -9.57 -4.38
C GLY A 20 -12.20 -8.09 -4.70
N TYR A 21 -11.37 -7.38 -3.93
CA TYR A 21 -11.11 -5.95 -4.13
C TYR A 21 -9.68 -5.66 -4.61
N GLY A 22 -8.67 -6.31 -4.02
CA GLY A 22 -7.28 -6.02 -4.32
C GLY A 22 -6.37 -6.24 -3.12
N ARG A 23 -5.27 -5.51 -3.06
CA ARG A 23 -4.30 -5.56 -1.96
C ARG A 23 -3.82 -4.17 -1.60
N PHE A 24 -3.40 -3.97 -0.36
CA PHE A 24 -2.85 -2.69 0.06
C PHE A 24 -1.59 -2.83 0.91
N VAL A 25 -0.87 -1.72 1.01
CA VAL A 25 0.22 -1.56 1.98
C VAL A 25 0.10 -0.18 2.63
N SER A 26 0.38 -0.13 3.93
CA SER A 26 0.38 1.10 4.71
C SER A 26 1.80 1.50 5.07
N PHE A 27 2.09 2.78 4.99
CA PHE A 27 3.37 3.35 5.39
C PHE A 27 3.18 4.76 5.94
N ARG A 28 4.17 5.21 6.69
CA ARG A 28 4.30 6.59 7.14
C ARG A 28 5.35 7.33 6.35
N ASP A 29 5.06 8.58 6.03
CA ASP A 29 6.03 9.51 5.46
C ASP A 29 6.94 10.11 6.56
N PRO A 30 7.94 10.95 6.20
CA PRO A 30 8.81 11.59 7.18
C PRO A 30 8.10 12.52 8.18
N ASP A 31 6.90 12.99 7.84
CA ASP A 31 6.07 13.86 8.68
C ASP A 31 5.08 13.05 9.55
N ASP A 32 5.25 11.72 9.59
CA ASP A 32 4.44 10.74 10.32
C ASP A 32 2.99 10.59 9.83
N ASN A 33 2.68 11.09 8.63
CA ASN A 33 1.36 10.92 8.02
C ASN A 33 1.15 9.46 7.58
N LEU A 34 -0.01 8.90 7.88
CA LEU A 34 -0.39 7.56 7.45
C LEU A 34 -0.92 7.58 6.01
N LEU A 35 -0.25 6.84 5.13
CA LEU A 35 -0.60 6.69 3.72
C LEU A 35 -0.83 5.22 3.39
N GLN A 36 -1.78 4.96 2.48
CA GLN A 36 -2.09 3.62 2.01
C GLN A 36 -2.07 3.58 0.47
N ILE A 37 -1.31 2.65 -0.10
CA ILE A 37 -1.39 2.34 -1.53
C ILE A 37 -2.29 1.13 -1.70
N PHE A 38 -3.35 1.28 -2.48
CA PHE A 38 -4.28 0.23 -2.82
C PHE A 38 -4.14 -0.16 -4.30
N GLU A 39 -3.86 -1.45 -4.57
CA GLU A 39 -3.80 -2.03 -5.90
C GLU A 39 -5.05 -2.91 -6.12
N ARG A 40 -5.93 -2.51 -7.04
CA ARG A 40 -7.15 -3.25 -7.37
C ARG A 40 -6.83 -4.60 -8.00
N ALA A 41 -7.63 -5.62 -7.69
CA ALA A 41 -7.56 -6.90 -8.37
C ALA A 41 -7.88 -6.72 -9.87
N LYS A 42 -7.03 -7.24 -10.76
CA LYS A 42 -7.34 -7.29 -12.21
C LYS A 42 -8.54 -8.21 -12.40
N GLY A 43 -9.71 -7.62 -12.62
CA GLY A 43 -10.99 -8.34 -12.73
C GLY A 43 -12.14 -7.71 -11.95
N GLY A 44 -11.89 -6.69 -11.11
CA GLY A 44 -12.94 -5.88 -10.52
C GLY A 44 -13.65 -5.01 -11.55
N HIS A 45 -14.54 -5.62 -12.35
CA HIS A 45 -15.55 -4.92 -13.14
C HIS A 45 -16.44 -4.13 -12.16
N HIS A 46 -16.43 -2.81 -12.29
CA HIS A 46 -17.60 -2.00 -11.95
C HIS A 46 -18.56 -2.04 -13.13
#